data_AF-A0A7V5NBA3-F1
#
_entry.id   AF-A0A7V5NBA3-F1
#
_cell.length_a   1.000
_cell.length_b   1.000
_cell.length_c   1.000
_cell.angle_alpha   90.00
_cell.angle_beta   90.00
_cell.angle_gamma   90.00
#
_symmetry.space_group_name_H-M   'P 1'
#
loop_
_entity.id
_entity.type
_entity.pdbx_description
1 polymer ?
#
loop_
_entity_poly.entity_id
_entity_poly.type
_entity_poly.pdbx_seq_one_letter_code
_entity_poly.pdbx_strand_id
1 'polypeptide(L)'
;MDDKEKQKQEFRLRIYKYILHLVRFLSSLSKDTVIREIISQLMRSGTSIGANYFEAYAASSKKDYQNFFNHSLKSANETIFG
;
A
#
# COMPACT_ATOMS: atom_id res chain seq x y z
N MET A 1 15.51 4.90 -21.56
CA MET A 1 15.02 4.06 -20.45
C MET A 1 14.09 3.04 -21.06
N ASP A 2 14.28 1.74 -20.78
CA ASP A 2 13.40 0.69 -21.29
C ASP A 2 11.95 0.91 -20.80
N ASP A 3 10.96 0.65 -21.66
CA ASP A 3 9.54 0.90 -21.34
C ASP A 3 9.08 0.15 -20.09
N LYS A 4 9.66 -1.03 -19.83
CA LYS A 4 9.37 -1.82 -18.63
C LYS A 4 9.84 -1.12 -17.35
N GLU A 5 11.00 -0.47 -17.39
CA GLU A 5 11.53 0.26 -16.24
C GLU A 5 10.69 1.52 -15.97
N LYS A 6 10.19 2.18 -17.02
CA LYS A 6 9.24 3.29 -16.88
C LYS A 6 7.93 2.85 -16.23
N GLN A 7 7.36 1.74 -16.68
CA GLN A 7 6.13 1.18 -16.08
C GLN A 7 6.31 0.81 -14.60
N LYS A 8 7.44 0.21 -14.23
CA LYS A 8 7.75 -0.08 -12.81
C LYS A 8 7.84 1.18 -11.97
N GLN A 9 8.52 2.21 -12.47
CA GLN A 9 8.64 3.49 -11.77
C GLN A 9 7.29 4.18 -11.60
N GLU A 10 6.45 4.21 -12.64
CA GLU A 10 5.10 4.77 -12.56
C GLU A 10 4.23 4.01 -11.55
N PHE A 11 4.30 2.67 -11.54
CA PHE A 11 3.60 1.85 -10.56
C PHE A 11 4.02 2.18 -9.13
N ARG A 12 5.33 2.27 -8.87
CA ARG A 12 5.87 2.68 -7.56
C ARG A 12 5.36 4.05 -7.13
N LEU A 13 5.36 5.02 -8.04
CA LEU A 13 4.85 6.38 -7.76
C LEU A 13 3.36 6.36 -7.43
N ARG A 14 2.56 5.50 -8.08
CA ARG A 14 1.13 5.34 -7.76
C ARG A 14 0.93 4.80 -6.34
N ILE A 15 1.68 3.79 -5.93
CA ILE A 15 1.63 3.25 -4.55
C ILE A 15 1.99 4.34 -3.54
N TYR A 16 3.07 5.09 -3.79
CA TYR A 16 3.48 6.17 -2.89
C TYR A 16 2.41 7.27 -2.76
N LYS A 17 1.86 7.72 -3.90
CA LYS A 17 0.77 8.72 -3.91
C LYS A 17 -0.48 8.21 -3.18
N TYR A 18 -0.82 6.95 -3.36
CA TYR A 18 -1.94 6.32 -2.66
C TYR A 18 -1.75 6.37 -1.13
N ILE A 19 -0.59 5.95 -0.62
CA ILE A 19 -0.29 5.97 0.83
C ILE A 19 -0.38 7.40 1.36
N LEU A 20 0.21 8.37 0.64
CA LEU A 20 0.18 9.78 1.05
C LEU A 20 -1.25 10.34 1.09
N HIS A 21 -2.08 10.00 0.10
CA HIS A 21 -3.49 10.38 0.07
C HIS A 21 -4.29 9.73 1.20
N LEU A 22 -4.07 8.43 1.46
CA LEU A 22 -4.71 7.72 2.57
C LEU A 22 -4.38 8.39 3.90
N VAL A 23 -3.11 8.65 4.18
CA VAL A 23 -2.68 9.30 5.42
C VAL A 23 -3.32 10.68 5.57
N ARG A 24 -3.34 11.48 4.50
CA ARG A 24 -3.97 12.80 4.48
C ARG A 24 -5.48 12.74 4.73
N PHE A 25 -6.15 11.81 4.05
CA PHE A 25 -7.59 11.58 4.21
C PHE A 25 -7.92 11.19 5.65
N LEU A 26 -7.28 10.17 6.19
CA LEU A 26 -7.51 9.71 7.56
C LEU A 26 -7.19 10.79 8.61
N SER A 27 -6.16 11.60 8.36
CA SER A 27 -5.79 12.71 9.24
C SER A 27 -6.82 13.86 9.26
N SER A 28 -7.66 13.95 8.23
CA SER A 28 -8.71 14.97 8.12
C SER A 28 -10.03 14.59 8.80
N LEU A 29 -10.19 13.32 9.19
CA LEU A 29 -11.41 12.81 9.82
C LEU A 29 -11.52 13.24 11.29
N SER A 30 -12.75 13.26 11.82
CA SER A 30 -13.00 13.53 13.23
C SER A 30 -12.36 12.46 14.11
N LYS A 31 -11.92 12.85 15.31
CA LYS A 31 -11.19 11.94 16.23
C LYS A 31 -12.09 11.32 17.30
N ASP A 32 -13.36 11.12 16.96
CA ASP A 32 -14.31 10.39 17.80
C ASP A 32 -13.86 8.93 18.01
N THR A 33 -14.24 8.31 19.11
CA THR A 33 -13.84 6.94 19.48
C THR A 33 -14.17 5.92 18.40
N VAL A 34 -15.35 6.00 17.76
CA VAL A 34 -15.74 5.08 16.69
C VAL A 34 -14.89 5.32 15.44
N ILE A 35 -14.70 6.58 15.07
CA ILE A 35 -13.92 6.95 13.89
C ILE A 35 -12.44 6.60 14.06
N ARG A 36 -11.89 6.70 15.29
CA ARG A 36 -10.52 6.30 15.58
C ARG A 36 -10.26 4.82 15.32
N GLU A 37 -11.20 3.94 15.67
CA GLU A 37 -11.07 2.52 15.40
C GLU A 37 -11.06 2.24 13.89
N ILE A 38 -11.97 2.89 13.16
CA ILE A 38 -12.03 2.82 11.69
C ILE A 38 -10.73 3.34 11.07
N ILE A 39 -10.22 4.50 11.52
CA ILE A 39 -8.94 5.06 11.07
C ILE A 39 -7.81 4.07 11.32
N SER A 40 -7.75 3.44 12.49
CA SER A 40 -6.71 2.46 12.84
C SER A 40 -6.72 1.26 11.89
N GLN A 41 -7.91 0.72 11.60
CA GLN A 41 -8.08 -0.41 10.69
C GLN A 41 -7.72 -0.04 9.24
N LEU A 42 -8.21 1.09 8.73
CA LEU A 42 -7.91 1.59 7.39
C LEU A 42 -6.42 1.94 7.22
N MET A 43 -5.81 2.55 8.25
CA MET A 43 -4.39 2.88 8.23
C MET A 43 -3.55 1.61 8.12
N ARG A 44 -3.84 0.58 8.93
CA ARG A 44 -3.14 -0.71 8.88
C ARG A 44 -3.32 -1.42 7.55
N SER A 45 -4.55 -1.58 7.07
CA SER A 45 -4.83 -2.31 5.83
C SER A 45 -4.24 -1.59 4.62
N GLY A 46 -4.49 -0.28 4.47
CA GLY A 46 -4.03 0.49 3.32
C GLY A 46 -2.51 0.69 3.29
N THR A 47 -1.85 0.89 4.44
CA THR A 47 -0.36 1.00 4.44
C THR A 47 0.34 -0.33 4.22
N SER A 48 -0.30 -1.46 4.55
CA SER A 48 0.29 -2.79 4.29
C SER A 48 0.52 -3.07 2.80
N ILE A 49 -0.27 -2.47 1.90
CA ILE A 49 -0.05 -2.50 0.45
C ILE A 49 1.33 -1.96 0.10
N GLY A 50 1.66 -0.81 0.68
CA GLY A 50 2.96 -0.15 0.51
C GLY A 50 4.10 -0.94 1.10
N ALA A 51 3.97 -1.36 2.35
CA ALA A 51 5.00 -2.13 3.07
C ALA A 51 5.38 -3.40 2.29
N ASN A 52 4.38 -4.21 1.92
CA ASN A 52 4.58 -5.43 1.14
C ASN A 52 5.20 -5.15 -0.24
N TYR A 53 4.84 -4.05 -0.90
CA TYR A 53 5.45 -3.68 -2.18
C TYR A 53 6.94 -3.28 -2.03
N PHE A 54 7.29 -2.51 -1.00
CA PHE A 54 8.68 -2.11 -0.75
C PHE A 54 9.55 -3.29 -0.31
N GLU A 55 8.99 -4.22 0.48
CA GLU A 55 9.65 -5.48 0.84
C GLU A 55 9.89 -6.36 -0.39
N ALA A 56 8.90 -6.46 -1.30
CA ALA A 56 9.09 -7.14 -2.58
C ALA A 56 10.24 -6.54 -3.37
N TYR A 57 10.29 -5.20 -3.46
CA TYR A 57 11.34 -4.50 -4.20
C TYR A 57 12.74 -4.67 -3.59
N ALA A 58 12.83 -4.79 -2.26
CA ALA A 58 14.09 -5.02 -1.55
C ALA A 58 14.49 -6.51 -1.48
N ALA A 59 13.65 -7.42 -1.99
CA ALA A 59 13.87 -8.86 -1.92
C ALA A 59 15.14 -9.29 -2.66
N SER A 60 15.93 -10.15 -2.02
CA SER A 60 17.17 -10.70 -2.59
C SER A 60 16.92 -11.88 -3.55
N SER A 61 15.71 -12.43 -3.58
CA SER A 61 15.33 -13.55 -4.43
C SER A 61 14.03 -13.30 -5.21
N LYS A 62 13.90 -13.92 -6.38
CA LYS A 62 12.68 -13.85 -7.20
C LYS A 62 11.47 -14.44 -6.47
N LYS A 63 11.69 -15.47 -5.64
CA LYS A 63 10.63 -16.11 -4.84
C LYS A 63 10.08 -15.14 -3.79
N ASP A 64 10.97 -14.46 -3.07
CA ASP A 64 10.58 -13.51 -2.04
C ASP A 64 9.89 -12.29 -2.64
N TYR A 65 10.39 -11.79 -3.79
CA TYR A 65 9.70 -10.76 -4.56
C TYR A 65 8.25 -11.14 -4.86
N GLN A 66 8.02 -12.36 -5.38
CA GLN A 66 6.68 -12.83 -5.72
C GLN A 66 5.77 -12.96 -4.48
N ASN A 67 6.31 -13.47 -3.37
CA ASN A 67 5.56 -13.62 -2.13
C ASN A 67 5.08 -12.26 -1.59
N PHE A 68 5.99 -11.31 -1.43
CA PHE A 68 5.65 -9.97 -0.93
C PHE A 68 4.74 -9.20 -1.90
N PHE A 69 4.96 -9.34 -3.21
CA PHE A 69 4.08 -8.71 -4.20
C PHE A 69 2.66 -9.27 -4.13
N ASN A 70 2.50 -10.58 -3.93
CA ASN A 70 1.18 -11.21 -3.73
C ASN A 70 0.51 -10.74 -2.43
N HIS A 71 1.27 -10.53 -1.36
CA HIS A 71 0.74 -9.94 -0.13
C HIS A 71 0.23 -8.52 -0.36
N SER A 72 0.98 -7.69 -1.11
CA SER A 72 0.55 -6.34 -1.49
C SER A 72 -0.78 -6.35 -2.27
N LEU A 73 -0.93 -7.29 -3.21
CA LEU A 73 -2.17 -7.47 -3.97
C LEU A 73 -3.34 -7.89 -3.08
N LYS A 74 -3.12 -8.81 -2.15
CA LYS A 74 -4.15 -9.25 -1.19
C LYS A 74 -4.63 -8.08 -0.33
N SER A 75 -3.71 -7.31 0.24
CA SER A 75 -4.02 -6.10 1.01
C SER A 75 -4.81 -5.08 0.20
N ALA A 76 -4.48 -4.89 -1.09
CA ALA A 76 -5.19 -3.95 -1.96
C ALA A 76 -6.65 -4.37 -2.18
N ASN A 77 -6.89 -5.67 -2.35
CA ASN A 77 -8.26 -6.20 -2.46
C ASN A 77 -9.04 -6.05 -1.16
N GLU A 78 -8.40 -6.23 -0.01
CA GLU A 78 -9.02 -6.04 1.31
C GLU A 78 -9.42 -4.57 1.53
N THR A 79 -8.60 -3.60 1.11
CA THR A 79 -8.96 -2.17 1.23
C THR A 79 -10.10 -1.74 0.30
N ILE A 80 -10.36 -2.45 -0.80
CA ILE A 80 -11.52 -2.18 -1.67
C ILE A 80 -12.82 -2.71 -1.03
N PHE A 81 -12.73 -3.81 -0.27
CA PHE A 81 -13.89 -4.47 0.35
C PHE A 81 -14.24 -3.96 1.75
N GLY A 82 -13.26 -3.45 2.50
CA GLY A 82 -13.41 -2.99 3.89
C GLY A 82 -13.98 -1.58 4.05
#